data_AF-A0A6N9R6E3-F1
#
_entry.id   AF-A0A6N9R6E3-F1
#
_cell.length_a   1.000
_cell.length_b   1.000
_cell.length_c   1.000
_cell.angle_alpha   90.00
_cell.angle_beta   90.00
_cell.angle_gamma   90.00
#
_symmetry.space_group_name_H-M   'P 1'
#
loop_
_entity.id
_entity.type
_entity.pdbx_description
1 polymer ?
#
loop_
_entity_poly.entity_id
_entity_poly.type
_entity_poly.pdbx_seq_one_letter_code
_entity_poly.pdbx_strand_id
1 'polypeptide(L)'
;MDPAFAIEGRLSARRGTDAVAANFLWTHQPGADTIALSSPLGQMLAKLSGTTSGGARIERVDGTVAEAADWESLTLRTLAVPLPVTGLAWWIRGVPHPLAAHAMEPDGAGRPAVLRQDGWEIVYAYADDAARLPSRVRLTWPEVEVRIAIDRWQ
;
A
#
# COMPACT_ATOMS: atom_id res chain seq x y z
N MET A 1 -6.25 -16.79 -1.76
CA MET A 1 -6.84 -16.57 -0.43
C MET A 1 -6.44 -15.19 0.03
N ASP A 2 -7.28 -14.54 0.85
CA ASP A 2 -7.02 -13.21 1.41
C ASP A 2 -6.72 -13.32 2.92
N PRO A 3 -5.50 -13.72 3.33
CA PRO A 3 -5.10 -13.82 4.74
C PRO A 3 -4.95 -12.45 5.40
N ALA A 4 -5.32 -12.39 6.68
CA ALA A 4 -4.93 -11.30 7.56
C ALA A 4 -3.41 -11.18 7.67
N PHE A 5 -2.92 -9.95 7.80
CA PHE A 5 -1.52 -9.65 8.09
C PHE A 5 -1.40 -8.32 8.83
N ALA A 6 -0.28 -8.11 9.50
CA ALA A 6 0.13 -6.77 9.91
C ALA A 6 1.54 -6.48 9.45
N ILE A 7 1.76 -5.26 8.97
CA ILE A 7 3.07 -4.77 8.56
C ILE A 7 3.31 -3.38 9.06
N GLU A 8 4.56 -3.10 9.41
CA GLU A 8 5.02 -1.76 9.73
C GLU A 8 6.30 -1.43 8.98
N GLY A 9 6.52 -0.15 8.76
CA GLY A 9 7.76 0.32 8.18
C GLY A 9 7.65 1.75 7.70
N ARG A 10 8.31 2.02 6.58
CA ARG A 10 8.44 3.37 6.01
C ARG A 10 7.86 3.41 4.62
N LEU A 11 7.14 4.48 4.32
CA LEU A 11 6.69 4.79 2.98
C LEU A 11 7.14 6.17 2.56
N SER A 12 7.34 6.31 1.26
CA SER A 12 7.43 7.61 0.60
C SER A 12 6.58 7.58 -0.65
N ALA A 13 5.88 8.68 -0.93
CA ALA A 13 5.12 8.85 -2.15
C ALA A 13 5.55 10.16 -2.81
N ARG A 14 5.71 10.13 -4.13
CA ARG A 14 6.05 11.29 -4.94
C ARG A 14 5.04 11.45 -6.06
N ARG A 15 4.60 12.69 -6.29
CA ARG A 15 3.85 13.09 -7.47
C ARG A 15 4.35 14.44 -8.00
N GLY A 16 4.91 14.46 -9.20
CA GLY A 16 5.54 15.67 -9.73
C GLY A 16 6.63 16.20 -8.78
N THR A 17 6.43 17.42 -8.26
CA THR A 17 7.31 18.05 -7.25
C THR A 17 6.93 17.73 -5.80
N ASP A 18 5.73 17.20 -5.58
CA ASP A 18 5.24 16.91 -4.24
C ASP A 18 5.77 15.56 -3.77
N ALA A 19 6.30 15.52 -2.54
CA ALA A 19 6.78 14.30 -1.93
C ALA A 19 6.36 14.25 -0.46
N VAL A 20 5.95 13.07 -0.01
CA VAL A 20 5.63 12.79 1.39
C VAL A 20 6.44 11.57 1.83
N ALA A 21 6.90 11.60 3.09
CA ALA A 21 7.51 10.46 3.75
C ALA A 21 6.87 10.28 5.13
N ALA A 22 6.54 9.02 5.46
CA ALA A 22 5.90 8.67 6.70
C ALA A 22 6.33 7.26 7.13
N ASN A 23 6.26 7.00 8.43
CA ASN A 23 6.16 5.65 8.94
C ASN A 23 4.70 5.20 8.82
N PHE A 24 4.50 3.89 8.71
CA PHE A 24 3.16 3.31 8.68
C PHE A 24 3.07 2.06 9.55
N LEU A 25 1.86 1.81 10.03
CA LEU A 25 1.42 0.53 10.56
C LEU A 25 0.12 0.18 9.84
N TRP A 26 0.10 -0.96 9.15
CA TRP A 26 -1.06 -1.44 8.42
C TRP A 26 -1.48 -2.80 8.96
N THR A 27 -2.71 -2.86 9.46
CA THR A 27 -3.40 -4.11 9.77
C THR A 27 -4.43 -4.39 8.69
N HIS A 28 -4.28 -5.53 8.03
CA HIS A 28 -5.21 -6.04 7.05
C HIS A 28 -5.98 -7.22 7.64
N GLN A 29 -7.29 -7.22 7.43
CA GLN A 29 -8.19 -8.33 7.67
C GLN A 29 -8.95 -8.59 6.37
N PRO A 30 -9.48 -9.81 6.15
CA PRO A 30 -10.28 -10.08 4.97
C PRO A 30 -11.44 -9.06 4.85
N GLY A 31 -11.40 -8.23 3.81
CA GLY A 31 -12.39 -7.19 3.57
C GLY A 31 -12.29 -5.91 4.41
N ALA A 32 -11.24 -5.71 5.22
CA ALA A 32 -11.07 -4.51 6.03
C ALA A 32 -9.60 -4.13 6.24
N ASP A 33 -9.33 -2.84 6.21
CA ASP A 33 -7.98 -2.29 6.35
C ASP A 33 -7.96 -1.16 7.36
N THR A 34 -6.89 -1.10 8.15
CA THR A 34 -6.55 0.04 9.01
C THR A 34 -5.10 0.41 8.81
N ILE A 35 -4.84 1.65 8.42
CA ILE A 35 -3.50 2.18 8.16
C ILE A 35 -3.29 3.40 9.06
N ALA A 36 -2.34 3.33 9.99
CA ALA A 36 -1.87 4.46 10.75
C ALA A 36 -0.61 5.03 10.09
N LEU A 37 -0.56 6.34 9.91
CA LEU A 37 0.59 7.08 9.40
C LEU A 37 1.18 7.93 10.51
N SER A 38 2.51 7.94 10.62
CA SER A 38 3.23 8.77 11.58
C SER A 38 4.46 9.43 10.96
N SER A 39 4.90 10.55 11.51
CA SER A 39 6.14 11.20 11.10
C SER A 39 7.35 10.35 11.50
N PRO A 40 8.53 10.60 10.92
CA PRO A 40 9.77 9.94 11.35
C PRO A 40 10.09 10.09 12.84
N LEU A 41 9.54 11.12 13.50
CA LEU A 41 9.68 11.37 14.94
C LEU A 41 8.61 10.65 15.78
N GLY A 42 7.75 9.83 15.17
CA GLY A 42 6.71 9.05 15.85
C GLY A 42 5.40 9.80 16.11
N GLN A 43 5.25 11.04 15.62
CA GLN A 43 3.99 11.78 15.77
C GLN A 43 2.94 11.21 14.82
N MET A 44 1.75 10.89 15.31
CA MET A 44 0.64 10.49 14.44
C MET A 44 0.35 11.60 13.42
N LEU A 45 0.05 11.23 12.18
CA LEU A 45 -0.32 12.17 11.11
C LEU A 45 -1.78 11.94 10.71
N ALA A 46 -2.12 10.68 10.46
CA ALA A 46 -3.46 10.28 10.11
C ALA A 46 -3.71 8.80 10.42
N LYS A 47 -4.99 8.45 10.55
CA LYS A 47 -5.48 7.08 10.56
C LYS A 47 -6.49 6.91 9.45
N LEU A 48 -6.26 5.94 8.58
CA LEU A 48 -7.18 5.52 7.54
C LEU A 48 -7.80 4.18 7.94
N SER A 49 -9.09 4.03 7.67
CA SER A 49 -9.81 2.78 7.91
C SER A 49 -10.94 2.62 6.90
N GLY A 50 -11.22 1.41 6.46
CA GLY A 50 -12.30 1.15 5.51
C GLY A 50 -12.48 -0.33 5.25
N THR A 51 -13.55 -0.67 4.55
CA THR A 51 -13.86 -2.04 4.14
C THR A 51 -13.93 -2.16 2.63
N THR A 52 -13.68 -3.35 2.08
CA THR A 52 -13.72 -3.60 0.63
C THR A 52 -15.12 -3.40 0.04
N SER A 53 -16.16 -3.63 0.84
CA SER A 53 -17.57 -3.50 0.44
C SER A 53 -18.27 -2.26 1.00
N GLY A 54 -17.55 -1.35 1.65
CA GLY A 54 -18.12 -0.20 2.34
C GLY A 54 -17.25 1.04 2.27
N GLY A 55 -17.61 2.03 3.09
CA GLY A 55 -16.95 3.33 3.09
C GLY A 55 -15.51 3.28 3.62
N ALA A 56 -14.73 4.28 3.23
CA ALA A 56 -13.41 4.54 3.77
C ALA A 56 -13.38 5.89 4.48
N ARG A 57 -12.59 6.00 5.54
CA ARG A 57 -12.47 7.17 6.41
C ARG A 57 -11.00 7.49 6.65
N ILE A 58 -10.65 8.77 6.64
CA ILE A 58 -9.40 9.31 7.16
C ILE A 58 -9.68 10.25 8.33
N GLU A 59 -8.86 10.14 9.37
CA GLU A 59 -8.82 11.05 10.50
C GLU A 59 -7.41 11.59 10.65
N ARG A 60 -7.25 12.91 10.58
CA ARG A 60 -5.97 13.61 10.76
C ARG A 60 -5.84 14.10 12.20
N VAL A 61 -4.61 14.34 12.63
CA VAL A 61 -4.32 14.80 13.99
C VAL A 61 -4.85 16.20 14.32
N ASP A 62 -5.16 17.00 13.32
CA ASP A 62 -5.83 18.30 13.50
C ASP A 62 -7.35 18.17 13.74
N GLY A 63 -7.87 16.94 13.82
CA GLY A 63 -9.29 16.64 13.98
C GLY A 63 -10.06 16.60 12.65
N THR A 64 -9.41 16.83 11.51
CA THR A 64 -10.05 16.76 10.20
C THR A 64 -10.42 15.31 9.88
N VAL A 65 -11.70 15.09 9.65
CA VAL A 65 -12.25 13.80 9.23
C VAL A 65 -12.78 13.92 7.81
N ALA A 66 -12.46 12.95 6.96
CA ALA A 66 -13.11 12.80 5.66
C ALA A 66 -13.52 11.35 5.44
N GLU A 67 -14.67 11.18 4.79
CA GLU A 67 -15.25 9.89 4.47
C GLU A 67 -15.58 9.84 2.97
N ALA A 68 -15.56 8.63 2.42
CA ALA A 68 -15.94 8.35 1.06
C ALA A 68 -16.60 6.98 0.95
N ALA A 69 -17.29 6.74 -0.17
CA ALA A 69 -17.97 5.47 -0.43
C ALA A 69 -17.01 4.28 -0.60
N ASP A 70 -15.75 4.56 -0.90
CA ASP A 70 -14.71 3.57 -1.18
C ASP A 70 -13.31 4.21 -1.01
N TRP A 71 -12.27 3.37 -1.03
CA TRP A 71 -10.88 3.78 -0.87
C TRP A 71 -10.34 4.66 -1.99
N GLU A 72 -10.73 4.43 -3.24
CA GLU A 72 -10.27 5.22 -4.37
C GLU A 72 -10.83 6.65 -4.28
N SER A 73 -12.12 6.77 -3.96
CA SER A 73 -12.78 8.04 -3.70
C SER A 73 -12.15 8.78 -2.52
N LEU A 74 -11.78 8.08 -1.43
CA LEU A 74 -11.11 8.70 -0.29
C LEU A 74 -9.72 9.22 -0.68
N THR A 75 -8.90 8.37 -1.31
CA THR A 75 -7.52 8.71 -1.69
C THR A 75 -7.50 9.79 -2.78
N LEU A 76 -8.43 9.78 -3.73
CA LEU A 76 -8.59 10.83 -4.71
C LEU A 76 -8.91 12.17 -4.04
N ARG A 77 -9.81 12.20 -3.05
CA ARG A 77 -10.17 13.44 -2.33
C ARG A 77 -9.06 13.95 -1.42
N THR A 78 -8.28 13.04 -0.84
CA THR A 78 -7.37 13.36 0.28
C THR A 78 -5.91 13.45 -0.13
N LEU A 79 -5.52 12.71 -1.17
CA LEU A 79 -4.17 12.60 -1.73
C LEU A 79 -4.11 13.03 -3.21
N ALA A 80 -5.24 13.41 -3.81
CA ALA A 80 -5.34 13.79 -5.23
C ALA A 80 -4.93 12.68 -6.22
N VAL A 81 -4.91 11.42 -5.78
CA VAL A 81 -4.57 10.24 -6.58
C VAL A 81 -5.55 9.13 -6.25
N PRO A 82 -6.16 8.46 -7.25
CA PRO A 82 -6.93 7.25 -7.00
C PRO A 82 -5.95 6.09 -6.75
N LEU A 83 -5.69 5.80 -5.48
CA LEU A 83 -4.87 4.63 -5.12
C LEU A 83 -5.78 3.41 -4.99
N PRO A 84 -5.52 2.32 -5.73
CA PRO A 84 -6.32 1.10 -5.62
C PRO A 84 -5.91 0.33 -4.36
N VAL A 85 -6.39 0.79 -3.20
CA VAL A 85 -6.02 0.20 -1.89
C VAL A 85 -6.38 -1.28 -1.81
N THR A 86 -7.48 -1.69 -2.46
CA THR A 86 -7.85 -3.10 -2.61
C THR A 86 -6.79 -3.90 -3.35
N GLY A 87 -6.18 -3.34 -4.40
CA GLY A 87 -5.02 -3.93 -5.09
C GLY A 87 -3.76 -3.94 -4.22
N LEU A 88 -3.52 -2.87 -3.46
CA LEU A 88 -2.34 -2.77 -2.57
C LEU A 88 -2.26 -3.94 -1.59
N ALA A 89 -3.38 -4.41 -1.04
CA ALA A 89 -3.39 -5.52 -0.07
C ALA A 89 -2.86 -6.83 -0.68
N TRP A 90 -3.04 -7.03 -1.99
CA TRP A 90 -2.47 -8.15 -2.73
C TRP A 90 -1.03 -7.87 -3.11
N TRP A 91 -0.77 -6.70 -3.70
CA TRP A 91 0.54 -6.36 -4.23
C TRP A 91 1.60 -6.27 -3.15
N ILE A 92 1.28 -5.79 -1.94
CA ILE A 92 2.25 -5.69 -0.84
C ILE A 92 2.84 -7.05 -0.45
N ARG A 93 2.09 -8.14 -0.68
CA ARG A 93 2.51 -9.54 -0.45
C ARG A 93 3.19 -10.19 -1.65
N GLY A 94 3.32 -9.48 -2.77
CA GLY A 94 3.84 -10.03 -4.01
C GLY A 94 2.85 -10.93 -4.75
N VAL A 95 1.55 -10.73 -4.59
CA VAL A 95 0.53 -11.50 -5.32
C VAL A 95 -0.34 -10.59 -6.16
N PRO A 96 -0.78 -11.03 -7.36
CA PRO A 96 -1.70 -10.25 -8.16
C PRO A 96 -3.10 -10.30 -7.55
N HIS A 97 -3.86 -9.22 -7.73
CA HIS A 97 -5.28 -9.21 -7.43
C HIS A 97 -5.99 -10.25 -8.32
N PRO A 98 -6.88 -11.11 -7.77
CA PRO A 98 -7.37 -12.29 -8.49
C PRO A 98 -8.40 -11.99 -9.57
N LEU A 99 -9.06 -10.82 -9.54
CA LEU A 99 -10.14 -10.47 -10.48
C LEU A 99 -9.67 -9.67 -11.70
N ALA A 100 -8.38 -9.38 -11.82
CA ALA A 100 -7.82 -8.59 -12.91
C ALA A 100 -6.68 -9.33 -13.61
N ALA A 101 -6.51 -9.08 -14.91
CA ALA A 101 -5.38 -9.60 -15.66
C ALA A 101 -4.06 -9.03 -15.11
N HIS A 102 -2.99 -9.82 -15.19
CA HIS A 102 -1.67 -9.38 -14.74
C HIS A 102 -0.58 -9.96 -15.63
N ALA A 103 0.57 -9.29 -15.63
CA ALA A 103 1.83 -9.84 -16.10
C ALA A 103 2.80 -9.90 -14.92
N MET A 104 3.51 -11.01 -14.75
CA MET A 104 4.47 -11.20 -13.67
C MET A 104 5.77 -11.78 -14.20
N GLU A 105 6.87 -11.17 -13.78
CA GLU A 105 8.22 -11.66 -14.04
C GLU A 105 8.82 -12.17 -12.73
N PRO A 106 9.27 -13.43 -12.66
CA PRO A 106 9.91 -13.96 -11.48
C PRO A 106 11.39 -13.57 -11.37
N ASP A 107 11.93 -13.57 -10.16
CA ASP A 107 13.36 -13.52 -9.86
C ASP A 107 14.01 -14.92 -10.00
N GLY A 108 15.32 -14.99 -9.74
CA GLY A 108 16.07 -16.25 -9.79
C GLY A 108 15.62 -17.32 -8.77
N ALA A 109 14.89 -16.91 -7.72
CA ALA A 109 14.31 -17.80 -6.70
C ALA A 109 12.84 -18.18 -7.00
N GLY A 110 12.30 -17.75 -8.15
CA GLY A 110 10.91 -18.03 -8.56
C GLY A 110 9.87 -17.17 -7.86
N ARG A 111 10.27 -16.10 -7.18
CA ARG A 111 9.37 -15.12 -6.53
C ARG A 111 9.09 -13.97 -7.48
N PRO A 112 7.99 -13.21 -7.34
CA PRO A 112 7.75 -12.04 -8.17
C PRO A 112 8.89 -11.00 -8.06
N ALA A 113 9.57 -10.71 -9.18
CA ALA A 113 10.48 -9.58 -9.29
C ALA A 113 9.72 -8.32 -9.73
N VAL A 114 8.83 -8.48 -10.72
CA VAL A 114 7.99 -7.41 -11.25
C VAL A 114 6.56 -7.93 -11.44
N LEU A 115 5.58 -7.16 -10.98
CA LEU A 115 4.15 -7.36 -11.26
C LEU A 115 3.62 -6.15 -11.99
N ARG A 116 2.85 -6.37 -13.06
CA ARG A 116 2.10 -5.33 -13.76
C ARG A 116 0.62 -5.67 -13.77
N GLN A 117 -0.21 -4.79 -13.22
CA GLN A 117 -1.66 -4.96 -13.11
C GLN A 117 -2.34 -3.60 -12.95
N ASP A 118 -3.50 -3.40 -13.59
CA ASP A 118 -4.30 -2.17 -13.50
C ASP A 118 -3.52 -0.86 -13.77
N GLY A 119 -2.54 -0.94 -14.69
CA GLY A 119 -1.68 0.18 -15.06
C GLY A 119 -0.53 0.47 -14.08
N TRP A 120 -0.45 -0.27 -12.98
CA TRP A 120 0.66 -0.20 -12.03
C TRP A 120 1.80 -1.13 -12.45
N GLU A 121 3.04 -0.65 -12.32
CA GLU A 121 4.23 -1.50 -12.25
C GLU A 121 4.72 -1.55 -10.81
N ILE A 122 4.82 -2.76 -10.27
CA ILE A 122 5.27 -3.06 -8.92
C ILE A 122 6.57 -3.85 -9.00
N VAL A 123 7.64 -3.28 -8.44
CA VAL A 123 8.96 -3.91 -8.35
C VAL A 123 9.22 -4.33 -6.91
N TYR A 124 9.65 -5.57 -6.72
CA TYR A 124 9.88 -6.18 -5.42
C TYR A 124 11.36 -6.34 -5.12
N ALA A 125 11.71 -6.20 -3.84
CA ALA A 125 12.99 -6.65 -3.32
C ALA A 125 12.81 -7.44 -2.03
N TYR A 126 13.61 -8.48 -1.87
CA TYR A 126 13.60 -9.42 -0.76
C TYR A 126 14.85 -9.25 0.09
N ALA A 127 14.79 -9.65 1.36
CA ALA A 127 15.93 -9.50 2.28
C ALA A 127 17.09 -10.45 1.92
N ASP A 128 16.75 -11.67 1.48
CA ASP A 128 17.67 -12.74 1.05
C ASP A 128 16.91 -13.70 0.11
N ASP A 129 17.54 -14.78 -0.36
CA ASP A 129 16.92 -15.77 -1.25
C ASP A 129 15.92 -16.72 -0.55
N ALA A 130 15.95 -16.81 0.78
CA ALA A 130 15.02 -17.63 1.55
C ALA A 130 13.71 -16.88 1.85
N ALA A 131 13.73 -15.54 1.85
CA ALA A 131 12.58 -14.70 2.15
C ALA A 131 11.44 -14.93 1.16
N ARG A 132 10.23 -15.14 1.67
CA ARG A 132 9.02 -15.37 0.85
C ARG A 132 8.18 -14.12 0.65
N LEU A 133 8.33 -13.13 1.53
CA LEU A 133 7.60 -11.87 1.50
C LEU A 133 8.55 -10.71 1.16
N PRO A 134 8.08 -9.70 0.42
CA PRO A 134 8.91 -8.54 0.08
C PRO A 134 9.37 -7.78 1.33
N SER A 135 10.60 -7.28 1.28
CA SER A 135 11.13 -6.29 2.23
C SER A 135 10.99 -4.87 1.69
N ARG A 136 10.92 -4.71 0.37
CA ARG A 136 10.67 -3.43 -0.29
C ARG A 136 9.74 -3.62 -1.48
N VAL A 137 8.89 -2.63 -1.67
CA VAL A 137 7.95 -2.58 -2.79
C VAL A 137 8.00 -1.17 -3.39
N ARG A 138 8.22 -1.09 -4.70
CA ARG A 138 8.12 0.16 -5.45
C ARG A 138 6.95 0.06 -6.42
N LEU A 139 5.94 0.89 -6.22
CA LEU A 139 4.77 0.98 -7.07
C LEU A 139 4.87 2.25 -7.93
N THR A 140 4.59 2.10 -9.21
CA THR A 140 4.62 3.21 -10.17
C THR A 140 3.35 3.20 -11.03
N TRP A 141 2.76 4.37 -11.18
CA TRP A 141 1.62 4.69 -12.05
C TRP A 141 1.87 6.09 -12.62
N PRO A 142 1.32 6.52 -13.77
CA PRO A 142 1.62 7.82 -14.35
C PRO A 142 1.70 8.97 -13.33
N GLU A 143 2.86 9.63 -13.30
CA GLU A 143 3.23 10.72 -12.38
C GLU A 143 3.36 10.35 -10.89
N VAL A 144 3.02 9.13 -10.47
CA VAL A 144 3.01 8.69 -9.08
C VAL A 144 4.05 7.58 -8.86
N GLU A 145 4.89 7.76 -7.85
CA GLU A 145 5.79 6.71 -7.36
C GLU A 145 5.59 6.55 -5.86
N VAL A 146 5.33 5.32 -5.42
CA VAL A 146 5.27 4.94 -4.00
C VAL A 146 6.38 3.95 -3.72
N ARG A 147 7.18 4.21 -2.70
CA ARG A 147 8.22 3.30 -2.22
C ARG A 147 7.92 2.92 -0.78
N ILE A 148 7.86 1.63 -0.53
CA ILE A 148 7.59 1.06 0.78
C ILE A 148 8.80 0.22 1.17
N ALA A 149 9.33 0.46 2.35
CA ALA A 149 10.25 -0.42 3.05
C ALA A 149 9.48 -1.04 4.21
N ILE A 150 9.38 -2.36 4.22
CA ILE A 150 8.68 -3.13 5.23
C ILE A 150 9.74 -3.55 6.24
N ASP A 151 9.65 -2.98 7.44
CA ASP A 151 10.62 -3.25 8.50
C ASP A 151 10.19 -4.52 9.29
N ARG A 152 8.89 -4.82 9.36
CA ARG A 152 8.38 -6.04 10.00
C ARG A 152 7.07 -6.56 9.40
N TRP A 153 6.99 -7.88 9.28
CA TRP A 153 5.77 -8.66 9.02
C TRP A 153 5.31 -9.36 10.30
N GLN A 154 4.01 -9.41 10.54
CA GLN A 154 3.35 -10.06 11.67
C GLN A 154 2.14 -10.88 11.21
#